data_AF-W4GNC3-F1
#
_entry.id   AF-W4GNC3-F1
#
_cell.length_a   1.000
_cell.length_b   1.000
_cell.length_c   1.000
_cell.angle_alpha   90.00
_cell.angle_beta   90.00
_cell.angle_gamma   90.00
#
_symmetry.space_group_name_H-M   'P 1'
#
loop_
_entity.id
_entity.type
_entity.pdbx_description
1 polymer ?
#
loop_
_entity_poly.entity_id
_entity_poly.type
_entity_poly.pdbx_seq_one_letter_code
_entity_poly.pdbx_strand_id
1 'polypeptide(L)' 'MSVFRWKGMLDVLDKEWMCDSLADDDISVPEELDATLDDDASTLRFGMLPVNGREPPERWNDLGLDLFGPPQVPP' A
#
# COMPACT_ATOMS: atom_id res chain seq x y z
N MET A 1 38.09 -17.03 8.59
CA MET A 1 37.98 -17.20 7.12
C MET A 1 38.27 -15.86 6.48
N SER A 2 39.11 -15.81 5.43
CA SER A 2 39.43 -14.58 4.70
C SER A 2 38.94 -14.72 3.25
N VAL A 3 38.32 -13.66 2.71
CA VAL A 3 37.78 -13.64 1.35
C VAL A 3 38.81 -12.98 0.42
N PHE A 4 39.13 -13.62 -0.69
CA PHE A 4 40.01 -13.04 -1.70
C PHE A 4 39.28 -11.92 -2.44
N ARG A 5 39.93 -10.76 -2.58
CA ARG A 5 39.43 -9.62 -3.37
C ARG A 5 40.36 -9.40 -4.55
N TRP A 6 39.78 -9.29 -5.74
CA TRP A 6 40.57 -9.03 -6.94
C TRP A 6 41.05 -7.58 -6.97
N LYS A 7 42.36 -7.40 -7.08
CA LYS A 7 43.00 -6.07 -7.01
C LYS A 7 42.55 -5.13 -8.13
N GLY A 8 42.37 -5.64 -9.35
CA GLY A 8 41.94 -4.81 -10.49
C GLY A 8 40.59 -4.12 -10.27
N MET A 9 39.67 -4.76 -9.52
CA MET A 9 38.39 -4.14 -9.18
C MET A 9 38.54 -3.07 -8.09
N LEU A 10 39.46 -3.26 -7.14
CA LEU A 10 39.71 -2.30 -6.05
C LEU A 10 40.45 -1.05 -6.54
N ASP A 11 41.25 -1.16 -7.60
CA ASP A 11 41.99 -0.03 -8.17
C ASP A 11 41.08 0.95 -8.96
N VAL A 12 39.87 0.53 -9.32
CA VAL A 12 38.89 1.34 -10.08
C VAL A 12 37.96 2.14 -9.16
N LEU A 13 37.72 1.64 -7.94
CA LEU A 13 36.82 2.26 -6.97
C LEU A 13 37.54 3.40 -6.23
N ASP A 14 37.00 4.61 -6.29
CA ASP A 14 37.52 5.74 -5.53
C ASP A 14 36.99 5.75 -4.08
N LYS A 15 37.49 6.71 -3.28
CA LYS A 15 37.11 6.82 -1.87
C LYS A 15 35.67 7.27 -1.67
N GLU A 16 35.11 8.02 -2.62
CA GLU A 16 33.75 8.53 -2.54
C GLU A 16 32.78 7.38 -2.77
N TRP A 17 33.01 6.57 -3.81
CA TRP A 17 32.20 5.40 -4.13
C TRP A 17 32.32 4.28 -3.09
N MET A 18 33.47 4.11 -2.44
CA MET A 18 33.63 3.17 -1.33
C MET A 18 32.79 3.53 -0.10
N CYS A 19 32.43 4.81 0.05
CA CYS A 19 31.64 5.33 1.16
C CYS A 19 30.21 5.70 0.75
N ASP A 20 29.85 5.47 -0.51
CA ASP A 20 28.56 5.82 -1.07
C ASP A 20 27.46 4.89 -0.58
N SER A 21 26.29 5.45 -0.35
CA SER A 21 25.09 4.73 0.08
C SER A 21 23.89 5.27 -0.70
N LEU A 22 23.01 4.37 -1.14
CA LEU A 22 21.75 4.78 -1.74
C LEU A 22 20.87 5.51 -0.72
N ALA A 23 20.08 6.45 -1.21
CA ALA A 23 19.05 7.10 -0.40
C ALA A 23 17.93 6.10 -0.06
N ASP A 24 17.31 6.30 1.10
CA ASP A 24 16.07 5.61 1.46
C ASP A 24 14.91 6.33 0.76
N ASP A 25 14.76 6.07 -0.55
CA ASP A 25 13.69 6.67 -1.33
C ASP A 25 12.32 6.14 -0.86
N ASP A 26 11.41 7.06 -0.56
CA ASP A 26 10.04 6.73 -0.17
C ASP A 26 9.22 6.19 -1.35
N ILE A 27 8.17 5.44 -1.03
CA ILE A 27 7.18 5.02 -2.02
C ILE A 27 6.17 6.13 -2.27
N SER A 28 5.72 6.29 -3.51
CA SER A 28 4.62 7.18 -3.82
C SER A 28 3.33 6.65 -3.21
N VAL A 29 2.74 7.42 -2.31
CA VAL A 29 1.43 7.14 -1.72
C VAL A 29 0.36 7.84 -2.58
N PRO A 30 -0.64 7.11 -3.10
CA PRO A 30 -1.78 7.73 -3.78
C PRO A 30 -2.45 8.78 -2.89
N GLU A 31 -2.84 9.93 -3.47
CA GLU A 31 -3.43 11.06 -2.74
C GLU A 31 -4.67 10.65 -1.92
N GLU A 32 -5.39 9.61 -2.35
CA GLU A 32 -6.55 9.08 -1.65
C GLU A 32 -6.22 8.40 -0.29
N LEU A 33 -4.95 8.06 -0.06
CA LEU A 33 -4.46 7.42 1.16
C LEU A 33 -3.72 8.39 2.11
N ASP A 34 -3.50 9.63 1.69
CA ASP A 34 -2.77 10.65 2.47
C ASP A 34 -3.67 11.37 3.51
N ALA A 35 -4.95 11.00 3.60
CA ALA A 35 -5.95 11.72 4.39
C ALA A 35 -6.03 11.36 5.89
N THR A 36 -5.07 10.61 6.46
CA THR A 36 -5.16 10.18 7.88
C THR A 36 -3.84 10.20 8.64
N LEU A 37 -3.12 11.32 8.61
CA LEU A 37 -1.96 11.54 9.47
C LEU A 37 -2.10 12.72 10.44
N ASP A 38 -3.30 13.29 10.57
CA ASP A 38 -3.61 14.17 11.70
C ASP A 38 -4.09 13.34 12.90
N ASP A 39 -3.10 13.00 13.72
CA ASP A 39 -3.05 13.09 15.18
C ASP A 39 -3.75 12.09 16.10
N ASP A 40 -4.36 11.02 15.60
CA ASP A 40 -4.83 9.95 16.49
C ASP A 40 -4.40 8.56 16.02
N ALA A 41 -3.47 7.96 16.77
CA ALA A 41 -3.07 6.57 16.71
C ALA A 41 -4.24 5.64 17.08
N SER A 42 -5.28 5.60 16.26
CA SER A 42 -6.39 4.64 16.30
C SER A 42 -7.29 4.93 15.12
N THR A 43 -6.97 4.36 13.97
CA THR A 43 -7.85 3.44 13.23
C THR A 43 -7.32 3.39 11.81
N LEU A 44 -6.76 2.24 11.42
CA LEU A 44 -6.63 1.86 10.01
C LEU A 44 -8.04 1.77 9.39
N ARG A 45 -8.68 2.91 9.10
CA ARG A 45 -9.87 2.97 8.25
C ARG A 45 -9.43 3.13 6.81
N PHE A 46 -8.65 2.16 6.34
CA PHE A 46 -8.57 1.87 4.91
C PHE A 46 -9.99 1.55 4.44
N GLY A 47 -10.70 2.56 3.93
CA GLY A 47 -11.97 2.37 3.21
C GLY A 47 -13.18 3.17 3.68
N MET A 48 -13.06 4.24 4.49
CA MET A 48 -14.29 4.90 4.99
C MET A 48 -14.22 6.39 5.29
N LEU A 49 -13.32 7.16 4.66
CA LEU A 49 -13.47 8.61 4.60
C LEU A 49 -14.08 9.01 3.25
N PRO A 50 -15.07 9.92 3.23
CA PRO A 50 -15.69 10.35 1.99
C PRO A 50 -14.65 11.12 1.19
N VAL A 51 -14.18 10.51 0.10
CA VAL A 51 -13.37 11.20 -0.91
C VAL A 51 -14.20 12.37 -1.42
N ASN A 52 -13.64 13.58 -1.28
CA ASN A 52 -14.18 14.80 -1.85
C ASN A 52 -14.58 14.57 -3.33
N GLY A 53 -15.88 14.53 -3.60
CA GLY A 53 -16.44 14.57 -4.96
C GLY A 53 -16.34 13.31 -5.83
N ARG A 54 -15.90 12.15 -5.31
CA ARG A 54 -16.05 10.88 -6.05
C ARG A 54 -17.30 10.14 -5.59
N GLU A 55 -18.04 9.65 -6.58
CA GLU A 55 -19.18 8.75 -6.38
C GLU A 55 -18.73 7.57 -5.50
N PRO A 56 -19.53 7.17 -4.48
CA PRO A 56 -19.14 6.07 -3.60
C PRO A 56 -18.84 4.82 -4.45
N PRO A 57 -17.80 4.05 -4.12
CA PRO A 57 -17.48 2.85 -4.87
C PRO A 57 -18.71 1.95 -4.92
N GLU A 58 -18.93 1.30 -6.05
CA GLU A 58 -20.06 0.39 -6.25
C GLU A 58 -20.05 -0.68 -5.15
N ARG A 59 -20.96 -0.53 -4.17
CA ARG A 59 -21.04 -1.44 -3.02
C ARG A 59 -21.91 -2.63 -3.40
N TRP A 60 -21.30 -3.81 -3.47
CA TRP A 60 -22.06 -5.05 -3.56
C TRP A 60 -22.71 -5.34 -2.18
N ASN A 61 -23.97 -4.90 -2.01
CA ASN A 61 -24.74 -5.15 -0.79
C ASN A 61 -25.73 -6.32 -0.92
N ASP A 62 -25.72 -7.04 -2.05
CA ASP A 62 -26.59 -8.19 -2.25
C ASP A 62 -25.99 -9.46 -1.61
N LEU A 63 -26.69 -9.97 -0.60
CA LEU A 63 -26.33 -11.17 0.17
C LEU A 63 -27.13 -12.40 -0.25
N GLY A 64 -27.98 -12.32 -1.29
CA GLY A 64 -28.77 -13.46 -1.77
C GLY A 64 -29.72 -14.06 -0.72
N LEU A 65 -30.19 -13.24 0.22
CA LEU A 65 -31.07 -13.68 1.32
C LEU A 65 -32.48 -14.06 0.83
N ASP A 66 -32.85 -13.57 -0.34
CA ASP A 66 -34.07 -13.90 -1.06
C ASP A 66 -34.18 -15.40 -1.42
N LEU A 67 -33.05 -16.09 -1.56
CA LEU A 67 -32.99 -17.53 -1.83
C LEU A 67 -33.39 -18.42 -0.64
N PHE A 68 -33.46 -17.86 0.57
CA PHE A 68 -33.75 -18.59 1.80
C PHE A 68 -35.17 -18.39 2.33
N GLY A 69 -36.03 -17.68 1.58
CA GLY A 69 -37.44 -17.50 1.92
C GLY A 69 -38.28 -18.76 1.65
N PRO A 70 -39.40 -18.95 2.38
CA PRO A 70 -40.35 -20.01 2.04
C PRO A 70 -40.88 -19.84 0.61
N PRO A 71 -41.21 -20.93 -0.10
CA PRO A 71 -41.65 -20.86 -1.48
C PRO A 71 -42.86 -19.94 -1.58
N GLN A 72 -42.70 -18.84 -2.33
CA GLN A 72 -43.79 -17.94 -2.69
C GLN A 72 -44.79 -18.78 -3.50
N VAL A 73 -45.95 -19.08 -2.92
CA VAL A 73 -47.05 -19.72 -3.64
C VAL A 73 -47.68 -18.62 -4.52
N PRO A 74 -47.60 -18.70 -5.85
CA PRO A 74 -48.28 -17.73 -6.71
C PRO A 74 -49.82 -17.84 -6.53
N PRO A 75 -50.55 -16.74 -6.80
CA PRO A 75 -52.01 -16.67 -6.61
C PRO A 75 -52.79 -17.67 -7.48
#